data_AF-A0A3B9YQ25-F1
#
_entry.id   AF-A0A3B9YQ25-F1
#
_cell.length_a   1.000
_cell.length_b   1.000
_cell.length_c   1.000
_cell.angle_alpha   90.00
_cell.angle_beta   90.00
_cell.angle_gamma   90.00
#
_symmetry.space_group_name_H-M   'P 1'
#
loop_
_entity.id
_entity.type
_entity.pdbx_description
1 polymer ?
#
loop_
_entity_poly.entity_id
_entity_poly.type
_entity_poly.pdbx_seq_one_letter_code
_entity_poly.pdbx_strand_id
1 'polypeptide(L)'
;MVPFAGYEMPVNYPLGILKEHLHTREKAGLFDVSHMGQAFLFGWNGVQKDLDHRHPYIASVIEHLVPGDILNLKPGQMRYTQLLNDAGGIMDDLMITRPEDEPGQGSLFLVVNAATKAEDFEHIERH
;
A
#
# COMPACT_ATOMS: atom_id res chain seq x y z
N MET A 1 24.63 9.23 -2.88
CA MET A 1 23.81 8.02 -3.00
C MET A 1 24.21 7.02 -1.93
N VAL A 2 23.25 6.27 -1.37
CA VAL A 2 23.50 5.22 -0.36
C VAL A 2 22.62 4.00 -0.65
N PRO A 3 23.03 2.80 -0.20
CA PRO A 3 22.17 1.63 -0.22
C PRO A 3 21.00 1.79 0.77
N PHE A 4 19.78 1.58 0.29
CA PHE A 4 18.56 1.53 1.10
C PHE A 4 17.61 0.49 0.52
N ALA A 5 17.30 -0.56 1.28
CA ALA A 5 16.42 -1.66 0.85
C ALA A 5 16.77 -2.28 -0.53
N GLY A 6 18.07 -2.37 -0.85
CA GLY A 6 18.55 -2.88 -2.15
C GLY A 6 18.54 -1.86 -3.30
N TYR A 7 18.10 -0.63 -3.05
CA TYR A 7 18.12 0.49 -4.00
C TYR A 7 19.26 1.47 -3.71
N GLU A 8 19.73 2.14 -4.75
CA GLU A 8 20.65 3.26 -4.62
C GLU A 8 19.84 4.57 -4.50
N MET A 9 19.80 5.14 -3.29
CA MET A 9 18.93 6.28 -2.96
C MET A 9 19.72 7.53 -2.53
N PRO A 10 19.23 8.75 -2.80
CA PRO A 10 19.83 9.97 -2.28
C PRO A 10 19.43 10.17 -0.81
N VAL A 11 20.39 10.13 0.13
CA VAL A 11 20.14 10.51 1.55
C VAL A 11 19.75 11.98 1.67
N ASN A 12 20.43 12.82 0.89
CA ASN A 12 20.17 14.23 0.77
C ASN A 12 20.76 14.71 -0.56
N TYR A 13 20.30 15.87 -1.00
CA TYR A 13 20.82 16.64 -2.12
C TYR A 13 21.82 17.70 -1.63
N PRO A 14 22.46 18.49 -2.51
CA PRO A 14 23.44 19.50 -2.09
C PRO A 14 22.91 20.55 -1.10
N LEU A 15 21.59 20.70 -1.00
CA LEU A 15 20.94 21.56 -0.01
C LEU A 15 21.21 21.08 1.42
N GLY A 16 21.29 19.76 1.63
CA GLY A 16 21.61 19.12 2.90
C GLY A 16 20.37 18.80 3.75
N ILE A 17 20.46 17.73 4.53
CA ILE A 17 19.31 17.11 5.23
C ILE A 17 18.49 18.09 6.09
N LEU A 18 19.15 18.99 6.84
CA LEU A 18 18.44 19.95 7.71
C LEU A 18 17.65 20.96 6.88
N LYS A 19 18.24 21.47 5.79
CA LYS A 19 17.60 22.46 4.94
C LYS A 19 16.49 21.84 4.08
N GLU A 20 16.63 20.59 3.64
CA GLU A 20 15.58 19.82 2.96
C GLU A 20 14.37 19.57 3.86
N HIS A 21 14.62 19.21 5.13
CA HIS A 21 13.58 19.06 6.13
C HIS A 21 12.79 20.37 6.33
N LEU A 22 13.49 21.47 6.59
CA LEU A 22 12.87 22.78 6.77
C LEU A 22 12.13 23.24 5.50
N HIS A 23 12.71 23.02 4.32
CA HIS A 23 12.06 23.35 3.05
C HIS A 23 10.74 22.59 2.86
N THR A 24 10.67 21.32 3.25
CA THR A 24 9.44 20.53 3.19
C THR A 24 8.37 21.06 4.14
N ARG A 25 8.76 21.62 5.29
CA ARG A 25 7.84 22.22 6.28
C ARG A 25 7.36 23.61 5.89
N GLU A 26 8.23 24.42 5.30
CA GLU A 26 7.97 25.83 4.99
C GLU A 26 7.46 26.04 3.55
N LYS A 27 7.70 25.07 2.66
CA LYS A 27 7.42 25.15 1.22
C LYS A 27 6.89 23.79 0.72
N ALA A 28 7.53 23.19 -0.29
CA ALA A 28 7.16 21.91 -0.87
C ALA A 28 8.41 21.06 -1.12
N GLY A 29 8.45 19.85 -0.56
CA GLY A 29 9.51 18.87 -0.80
C GLY A 29 9.09 17.89 -1.90
N LEU A 30 10.05 17.50 -2.75
CA LEU A 30 9.88 16.40 -3.70
C LEU A 30 10.73 15.22 -3.26
N PHE A 31 10.12 14.06 -3.17
CA PHE A 31 10.76 12.81 -2.77
C PHE A 31 10.56 11.78 -3.87
N ASP A 32 11.64 11.11 -4.28
CA ASP A 32 11.53 9.91 -5.09
C ASP A 32 11.25 8.71 -4.15
N VAL A 33 10.01 8.25 -4.15
CA VAL A 33 9.55 7.10 -3.37
C VAL A 33 9.22 5.89 -4.26
N SER A 34 9.78 5.85 -5.48
CA SER A 34 9.49 4.80 -6.47
C SER A 34 10.00 3.40 -6.07
N HIS A 35 10.81 3.31 -5.01
CA HIS A 35 11.34 2.05 -4.48
C HIS A 35 10.28 1.24 -3.70
N MET A 36 9.19 1.87 -3.25
CA MET A 36 8.07 1.20 -2.57
C MET A 36 7.47 0.10 -3.46
N GLY A 37 6.94 -0.96 -2.86
CA GLY A 37 6.17 -1.96 -3.59
C GLY A 37 4.79 -1.41 -3.93
N GLN A 38 4.36 -1.54 -5.18
CA GLN A 38 3.05 -1.08 -5.65
C GLN A 38 2.36 -2.22 -6.38
N ALA A 39 1.13 -2.55 -6.00
CA ALA A 39 0.37 -3.64 -6.60
C ALA A 39 -1.13 -3.36 -6.62
N PHE A 40 -1.84 -3.98 -7.57
CA PHE A 40 -3.29 -4.10 -7.52
C PHE A 40 -3.66 -5.52 -7.09
N LEU A 41 -4.43 -5.62 -6.00
CA LEU A 41 -5.08 -6.85 -5.59
C LEU A 41 -6.43 -6.93 -6.27
N PHE A 42 -6.66 -7.94 -7.09
CA PHE A 42 -7.92 -8.15 -7.79
C PHE A 42 -8.72 -9.27 -7.14
N GLY A 43 -10.02 -9.05 -6.94
CA GLY A 43 -10.91 -10.12 -6.52
C GLY A 43 -11.07 -11.14 -7.64
N TRP A 44 -10.38 -12.28 -7.54
CA TRP A 44 -10.59 -13.39 -8.48
C TRP A 44 -11.94 -14.03 -8.19
N ASN A 45 -12.91 -13.79 -9.08
CA ASN A 45 -13.84 -14.78 -9.59
C ASN A 45 -14.76 -14.06 -10.58
N GLY A 46 -14.68 -14.42 -11.87
CA GLY A 46 -15.56 -13.93 -12.95
C GLY A 46 -17.05 -14.25 -12.80
N VAL A 47 -17.53 -14.40 -11.56
CA VAL A 47 -18.86 -14.84 -11.14
C VAL A 47 -19.70 -13.68 -10.60
N GLN A 48 -19.10 -12.59 -10.11
CA GLN A 48 -19.84 -11.40 -9.66
C GLN A 48 -19.71 -10.25 -10.66
N LYS A 49 -20.61 -10.28 -11.64
CA LYS A 49 -20.88 -9.12 -12.51
C LYS A 49 -21.53 -7.95 -11.77
N ASP A 50 -22.00 -8.20 -10.55
CA ASP A 50 -22.65 -7.20 -9.72
C ASP A 50 -21.61 -6.25 -9.10
N LEU A 51 -21.72 -4.97 -9.46
CA LEU A 51 -20.83 -3.90 -9.02
C LEU A 51 -20.89 -3.68 -7.52
N ASP A 52 -22.07 -3.90 -6.92
CA ASP A 52 -22.32 -3.60 -5.52
C ASP A 52 -21.57 -4.55 -4.57
N HIS A 53 -21.18 -5.73 -5.07
CA HIS A 53 -20.54 -6.78 -4.27
C HIS A 53 -19.02 -6.88 -4.47
N ARG A 54 -18.45 -6.17 -5.46
CA ARG A 54 -17.01 -6.29 -5.79
C ARG A 54 -16.11 -5.80 -4.65
N HIS A 55 -16.38 -4.61 -4.12
CA HIS A 55 -15.59 -4.05 -3.03
C HIS A 55 -15.77 -4.84 -1.72
N PRO A 56 -17.01 -5.17 -1.28
CA PRO A 56 -17.18 -6.02 -0.10
C PRO A 56 -16.44 -7.36 -0.19
N TYR A 57 -16.43 -8.00 -1.36
CA TYR A 57 -15.68 -9.24 -1.56
C TYR A 57 -14.18 -9.04 -1.34
N ILE A 58 -13.54 -8.13 -2.10
CA ILE A 58 -12.08 -7.97 -2.00
C ILE A 58 -11.64 -7.40 -0.63
N ALA A 59 -12.46 -6.56 -0.01
CA ALA A 59 -12.24 -6.10 1.35
C ALA A 59 -12.26 -7.27 2.34
N SER A 60 -13.26 -8.14 2.25
CA SER A 60 -13.35 -9.30 3.14
C SER A 60 -12.15 -10.25 2.98
N VAL A 61 -11.58 -10.40 1.78
CA VAL A 61 -10.36 -11.20 1.57
C VAL A 61 -9.19 -10.58 2.35
N ILE A 62 -8.87 -9.31 2.08
CA ILE A 62 -7.67 -8.69 2.65
C ILE A 62 -7.79 -8.45 4.18
N GLU A 63 -9.00 -8.25 4.70
CA GLU A 63 -9.25 -8.06 6.14
C GLU A 63 -8.91 -9.29 6.99
N HIS A 64 -8.72 -10.47 6.38
CA HIS A 64 -8.15 -11.62 7.11
C HIS A 64 -6.66 -11.42 7.45
N LEU A 65 -5.96 -10.57 6.70
CA LEU A 65 -4.52 -10.35 6.84
C LEU A 65 -4.19 -9.01 7.54
N VAL A 66 -5.15 -8.10 7.61
CA VAL A 66 -4.94 -6.74 8.13
C VAL A 66 -6.00 -6.34 9.16
N PRO A 67 -5.62 -5.68 10.27
CA PRO A 67 -6.56 -5.21 11.30
C PRO A 67 -7.12 -3.83 10.93
N GLY A 68 -7.64 -3.67 9.71
CA GLY A 68 -8.14 -2.40 9.21
C GLY A 68 -9.49 -2.56 8.53
N ASP A 69 -10.44 -1.67 8.81
CA ASP A 69 -11.78 -1.72 8.19
C ASP A 69 -11.76 -1.21 6.72
N ILE A 70 -11.37 -2.09 5.81
CA ILE A 70 -11.31 -1.86 4.37
C ILE A 70 -12.71 -1.86 3.77
N LEU A 71 -13.65 -2.64 4.31
CA LEU A 71 -15.04 -2.76 3.85
C LEU A 71 -15.77 -1.40 3.79
N ASN A 72 -15.50 -0.51 4.74
CA ASN A 72 -16.11 0.82 4.79
C ASN A 72 -15.29 1.91 4.10
N LEU A 73 -14.23 1.57 3.35
CA LEU A 73 -13.56 2.56 2.50
C LEU A 73 -14.52 3.02 1.40
N LYS A 74 -14.75 4.33 1.28
CA LYS A 74 -15.45 4.90 0.13
C LYS A 74 -14.52 4.96 -1.08
N PRO A 75 -15.04 5.01 -2.32
CA PRO A 75 -14.21 5.17 -3.51
C PRO A 75 -13.21 6.34 -3.38
N GLY A 76 -11.96 6.12 -3.77
CA GLY A 76 -10.86 7.08 -3.67
C GLY A 76 -10.26 7.23 -2.27
N GLN A 77 -10.81 6.56 -1.25
CA GLN A 77 -10.25 6.61 0.11
C GLN A 77 -9.13 5.58 0.31
N MET A 78 -8.23 5.93 1.20
CA MET A 78 -7.11 5.09 1.62
C MET A 78 -7.13 4.84 3.12
N ARG A 79 -6.53 3.72 3.53
CA ARG A 79 -6.31 3.37 4.93
C ARG A 79 -4.88 2.86 5.13
N TYR A 80 -4.25 3.36 6.18
CA TYR A 80 -3.03 2.78 6.74
C TYR A 80 -3.41 1.63 7.67
N THR A 81 -2.73 0.50 7.55
CA THR A 81 -2.95 -0.70 8.38
C THR A 81 -1.65 -1.51 8.51
N GLN A 82 -1.71 -2.63 9.23
CA GLN A 82 -0.59 -3.56 9.42
C GLN A 82 -0.87 -4.87 8.69
N LEU A 83 0.15 -5.46 8.06
CA LEU A 83 0.12 -6.84 7.61
C LEU A 83 0.54 -7.73 8.78
N LEU A 84 -0.30 -8.68 9.17
CA LEU A 84 -0.06 -9.52 10.33
C LEU A 84 0.19 -10.97 9.93
N ASN A 85 1.02 -11.66 10.70
CA ASN A 85 1.10 -13.12 10.66
C ASN A 85 0.02 -13.77 11.54
N ASP A 86 -0.10 -15.11 11.48
CA ASP A 86 -1.08 -15.91 12.23
C ASP A 86 -1.03 -15.72 13.77
N ALA A 87 0.11 -15.28 14.31
CA ALA A 87 0.28 -15.02 15.73
C ALA A 87 -0.08 -13.56 16.12
N GLY A 88 -0.54 -12.74 15.16
CA GLY A 88 -0.83 -11.32 15.34
C GLY A 88 0.42 -10.43 15.40
N GLY A 89 1.59 -10.96 15.03
CA GLY A 89 2.82 -10.18 14.90
C GLY A 89 2.82 -9.36 13.61
N ILE A 90 3.35 -8.14 13.68
CA ILE A 90 3.45 -7.24 12.52
C ILE A 90 4.57 -7.72 11.60
N MET A 91 4.23 -7.98 10.33
CA MET A 91 5.17 -8.28 9.26
C MET A 91 5.63 -6.99 8.56
N ASP A 92 4.67 -6.15 8.17
CA ASP A 92 4.91 -4.84 7.59
C ASP A 92 3.73 -3.89 7.90
N ASP A 93 3.89 -2.61 7.59
CA ASP A 93 2.79 -1.67 7.48
C ASP A 93 2.54 -1.27 6.01
N LEU A 94 1.27 -1.00 5.67
CA LEU A 94 0.89 -0.74 4.28
C LEU A 94 -0.26 0.25 4.15
N MET A 95 -0.34 0.86 2.98
CA MET A 95 -1.49 1.64 2.54
C MET A 95 -2.37 0.80 1.62
N ILE A 96 -3.67 0.79 1.89
CA ILE A 96 -4.69 0.16 1.04
C ILE A 96 -5.64 1.24 0.56
N THR A 97 -5.79 1.36 -0.75
CA THR A 97 -6.67 2.35 -1.39
C THR A 97 -7.75 1.65 -2.18
N ARG A 98 -9.00 2.08 -1.97
CA ARG A 98 -10.12 1.71 -2.84
C ARG A 98 -10.09 2.63 -4.06
N PRO A 99 -10.00 2.11 -5.30
CA PRO A 99 -10.06 2.95 -6.50
C PRO A 99 -11.32 3.83 -6.52
N GLU A 100 -11.25 4.97 -7.20
CA GLU A 100 -12.38 5.90 -7.34
C GLU A 100 -13.27 5.52 -8.53
N ASP A 101 -12.66 5.01 -9.60
CA ASP A 101 -13.31 4.71 -10.87
C ASP A 101 -14.05 3.35 -10.83
N GLU A 102 -15.13 3.23 -11.60
CA GLU A 102 -15.96 2.02 -11.68
C GLU A 102 -15.16 0.76 -12.09
N PRO A 103 -14.28 0.81 -13.11
CA PRO A 103 -13.45 -0.33 -13.49
C PRO A 103 -12.59 -0.88 -12.34
N GLY A 104 -12.16 0.01 -11.43
CA GLY A 104 -11.34 -0.33 -10.26
C GLY A 104 -12.11 -0.81 -9.03
N GLN A 105 -13.45 -0.75 -8.99
CA GLN A 105 -14.22 -1.11 -7.78
C GLN A 105 -14.13 -2.59 -7.36
N GLY A 106 -13.48 -3.44 -8.16
CA GLY A 106 -13.15 -4.84 -7.83
C GLY A 106 -11.68 -5.09 -7.52
N SER A 107 -10.91 -4.04 -7.27
CA SER A 107 -9.52 -4.13 -6.86
C SER A 107 -9.22 -3.21 -5.68
N LEU A 108 -8.07 -3.44 -5.07
CA LEU A 108 -7.45 -2.56 -4.09
C LEU A 108 -6.04 -2.22 -4.56
N PHE A 109 -5.64 -0.96 -4.41
CA PHE A 109 -4.27 -0.54 -4.66
C PHE A 109 -3.48 -0.61 -3.36
N LEU A 110 -2.39 -1.37 -3.36
CA LEU A 110 -1.55 -1.64 -2.20
C LEU A 110 -0.20 -0.94 -2.38
N VAL A 111 0.29 -0.31 -1.31
CA VAL A 111 1.65 0.21 -1.23
C VAL A 111 2.33 -0.33 0.03
N VAL A 112 3.43 -1.07 -0.16
CA VAL A 112 4.21 -1.77 0.88
C VAL A 112 5.66 -1.28 0.90
N ASN A 113 6.38 -1.51 2.01
CA ASN A 113 7.76 -1.04 2.13
C ASN A 113 8.71 -1.76 1.16
N ALA A 114 9.74 -1.03 0.74
CA ALA A 114 10.69 -1.55 -0.25
C ALA A 114 11.46 -2.79 0.22
N ALA A 115 11.73 -2.89 1.52
CA ALA A 115 12.54 -3.97 2.10
C ALA A 115 11.78 -5.30 2.20
N THR A 116 10.46 -5.24 2.36
CA THR A 116 9.59 -6.39 2.67
C THR A 116 8.67 -6.77 1.52
N LYS A 117 8.51 -5.91 0.49
CA LYS A 117 7.54 -6.10 -0.60
C LYS A 117 7.50 -7.49 -1.25
N ALA A 118 8.64 -8.16 -1.38
CA ALA A 118 8.67 -9.51 -1.97
C ALA A 118 7.98 -10.53 -1.05
N GLU A 119 8.27 -10.47 0.25
CA GLU A 119 7.68 -11.32 1.28
C GLU A 119 6.21 -10.94 1.52
N ASP A 120 5.88 -9.64 1.50
CA ASP A 120 4.50 -9.16 1.68
C ASP A 120 3.59 -9.63 0.55
N PHE A 121 4.02 -9.47 -0.71
CA PHE A 121 3.23 -9.93 -1.86
C PHE A 121 3.09 -11.45 -1.89
N GLU A 122 4.14 -12.19 -1.55
CA GLU A 122 4.06 -13.64 -1.43
C GLU A 122 3.09 -14.07 -0.31
N HIS A 123 3.10 -13.36 0.83
CA HIS A 123 2.18 -13.63 1.93
C HIS A 123 0.72 -13.36 1.53
N ILE A 124 0.46 -12.24 0.84
CA ILE A 124 -0.87 -11.89 0.35
C ILE A 124 -1.34 -12.85 -0.74
N GLU A 125 -0.46 -13.31 -1.64
CA GLU A 125 -0.85 -14.23 -2.73
C GLU A 125 -1.20 -15.64 -2.19
N ARG A 126 -0.57 -16.06 -1.10
CA ARG A 126 -0.79 -17.39 -0.51
C ARG A 126 -2.12 -17.54 0.24
N HIS A 127 -2.77 -16.44 0.63
CA HIS A 127 -3.98 -16.43 1.47
C HIS A 127 -5.18 -15.85 0.72
#